data_AF-A0A953R381-F1
#
_entry.id   AF-A0A953R381-F1
#
_cell.length_a   1.000
_cell.length_b   1.000
_cell.length_c   1.000
_cell.angle_alpha   90.00
_cell.angle_beta   90.00
_cell.angle_gamma   90.00
#
_symmetry.space_group_name_H-M   'P 1'
#
loop_
_entity.id
_entity.type
_entity.pdbx_description
1 polymer ?
#
loop_
_entity_poly.entity_id
_entity_poly.type
_entity_poly.pdbx_seq_one_letter_code
_entity_poly.pdbx_strand_id
1 'polypeptide(L)'
;MNAKPILARRTFVRLCTACAAFLGGGPGPETKAVAQTRAPVRNRKNFVAIQVKPYAWVDEGIDALLDNLQQKGNVNTVWAYTYDYSEARMTRGGTIPLPDHGVSGDPHFVGGAFYDYDPKYFRNTILKDFRSPDYGKFNVIADVAPKVKARGMDFFAWDYNNAVPMMNRNIPNFPQVTEIDVYGKRTTSPCFNHPDYRAHLSGKIESLLSGYASEVDGIAWGCERMGPLQNAIGGGWTTAGISCFCEHCRAKARERQISVDRAQRGYRLLDQLFQAAAEDRRPVDGYFVTFWRLLLEYPEILSWEKLWTDTYEGIRAELYGAAKALAPQKPFGLHIMQNMTFSPFYRAEEDYSRTREHTDYLKLATYNNAGGPRMASYLDRLGATVFHDASPKDFLPFYYKIMNYQEGPYDQLHLSGLSADYVARETRRAVAAVGGQVKIYPGIDIDVPTRATDKRTKPEDVRLAVRAAFDAGADGVVLSREYVEMWLANLSAAGETLREIFAKRG
;
A
#
# COMPACT_ATOMS: atom_id res chain seq x y z
N MET A 1 0.80 -50.17 -0.41
CA MET A 1 0.24 -48.99 -1.10
C MET A 1 1.22 -47.85 -0.90
N ASN A 2 1.87 -47.41 -1.99
CA ASN A 2 3.02 -46.51 -1.94
C ASN A 2 2.60 -45.06 -1.65
N ALA A 3 3.07 -44.53 -0.52
CA ALA A 3 3.00 -43.11 -0.21
C ALA A 3 3.95 -42.33 -1.14
N LYS A 4 3.40 -41.42 -1.96
CA LYS A 4 4.20 -40.43 -2.69
C LYS A 4 4.67 -39.35 -1.72
N PRO A 5 5.93 -38.89 -1.77
CA PRO A 5 6.41 -37.84 -0.89
C PRO A 5 5.79 -36.49 -1.29
N ILE A 6 5.27 -35.78 -0.29
CA ILE A 6 4.46 -34.55 -0.38
C ILE A 6 5.27 -33.30 -0.75
N LEU A 7 6.58 -33.39 -0.96
CA LEU A 7 7.34 -32.30 -1.59
C LEU A 7 8.59 -32.87 -2.26
N ALA A 8 8.79 -32.61 -3.56
CA ALA A 8 10.00 -33.04 -4.24
C ALA A 8 11.21 -32.36 -3.58
N ARG A 9 12.24 -33.14 -3.21
CA ARG A 9 13.50 -32.66 -2.59
C ARG A 9 14.13 -31.47 -3.35
N ARG A 10 13.90 -31.38 -4.67
CA ARG A 10 14.31 -30.25 -5.53
C ARG A 10 13.59 -28.94 -5.22
N THR A 11 12.31 -28.98 -4.82
CA THR A 11 11.52 -27.80 -4.42
C THR A 11 11.98 -27.27 -3.07
N PHE A 12 12.25 -28.17 -2.10
CA PHE A 12 12.80 -27.80 -0.79
C PHE A 12 14.20 -27.16 -0.90
N VAL A 13 15.09 -27.74 -1.70
CA VAL A 13 16.43 -27.16 -1.93
C VAL A 13 16.35 -25.80 -2.62
N ARG A 14 15.42 -25.61 -3.56
CA ARG A 14 15.16 -24.29 -4.18
C ARG A 14 14.62 -23.26 -3.20
N LEU A 15 13.73 -23.64 -2.28
CA LEU A 15 13.24 -22.75 -1.21
C LEU A 15 14.39 -22.32 -0.28
N CYS A 16 15.24 -23.25 0.17
CA CYS A 16 16.36 -22.92 1.05
C CYS A 16 17.44 -22.06 0.35
N THR A 17 17.71 -22.29 -0.94
CA THR A 17 18.71 -21.50 -1.68
C THR A 17 18.20 -20.12 -2.11
N ALA A 18 16.90 -19.98 -2.43
CA ALA A 18 16.29 -18.68 -2.65
C ALA A 18 16.35 -17.82 -1.38
N CYS A 19 15.99 -18.37 -0.21
CA CYS A 19 16.11 -17.64 1.06
C CYS A 19 17.57 -17.26 1.38
N ALA A 20 18.55 -18.15 1.13
CA ALA A 20 19.96 -17.87 1.41
C ALA A 20 20.59 -16.80 0.50
N ALA A 21 20.21 -16.76 -0.79
CA ALA A 21 20.74 -15.77 -1.73
C ALA A 21 20.23 -14.34 -1.47
N PHE A 22 19.06 -14.19 -0.85
CA PHE A 22 18.49 -12.88 -0.48
C PHE A 22 18.87 -12.42 0.94
N LEU A 23 19.42 -13.30 1.79
CA LEU A 23 19.83 -12.99 3.16
C LEU A 23 21.33 -12.66 3.31
N GLY A 24 22.16 -12.88 2.29
CA GLY A 24 23.61 -12.67 2.32
C GLY A 24 24.08 -11.36 1.71
N GLY A 25 23.78 -10.22 2.35
CA GLY A 25 24.32 -8.90 1.97
C GLY A 25 25.59 -8.57 2.74
N GLY A 26 26.74 -9.13 2.33
CA GLY A 26 28.07 -8.70 2.79
C GLY A 26 28.98 -8.41 1.59
N PRO A 27 29.95 -7.48 1.67
CA PRO A 27 30.77 -7.10 0.53
C PRO A 27 31.85 -8.17 0.29
N GLY A 28 31.51 -9.16 -0.54
CA GLY A 28 32.44 -10.14 -1.12
C GLY A 28 32.58 -9.92 -2.63
N PRO A 29 33.66 -10.41 -3.26
CA PRO A 29 34.01 -10.07 -4.65
C PRO A 29 32.89 -10.46 -5.62
N GLU A 30 32.60 -9.55 -6.56
CA GLU A 30 31.53 -9.63 -7.55
C GLU A 30 31.56 -10.95 -8.35
N THR A 31 30.88 -11.97 -7.85
CA THR A 31 30.36 -13.02 -8.70
C THR A 31 29.25 -12.41 -9.53
N LYS A 32 29.49 -12.22 -10.85
CA LYS A 32 28.46 -11.87 -11.83
C LYS A 32 27.24 -12.75 -11.58
N ALA A 33 26.18 -12.14 -11.04
CA ALA A 33 24.92 -12.81 -10.86
C ALA A 33 24.45 -13.30 -12.22
N VAL A 34 24.36 -14.62 -12.39
CA VAL A 34 23.72 -15.22 -13.56
C VAL A 34 22.29 -14.71 -13.54
N ALA A 35 21.92 -13.85 -14.50
CA ALA A 35 20.57 -13.34 -14.65
C ALA A 35 19.61 -14.52 -14.71
N GLN A 36 18.92 -14.80 -13.61
CA GLN A 36 17.86 -15.80 -13.61
C GLN A 36 16.79 -15.28 -14.55
N THR A 37 16.60 -15.94 -15.70
CA THR A 37 15.50 -15.69 -16.60
C THR A 37 14.20 -15.87 -15.81
N ARG A 38 13.53 -14.76 -15.48
CA ARG A 38 12.22 -14.77 -14.82
C ARG A 38 11.28 -15.62 -15.64
N ALA A 39 10.58 -16.56 -14.99
CA ALA A 39 9.51 -17.29 -15.66
C ALA A 39 8.48 -16.29 -16.19
N PRO A 40 7.88 -16.53 -17.37
CA PRO A 40 6.91 -15.59 -17.92
C PRO A 40 5.68 -15.50 -17.02
N VAL A 41 5.44 -14.31 -16.48
CA VAL A 41 4.25 -13.98 -15.69
C VAL A 41 3.06 -13.80 -16.62
N ARG A 42 1.92 -14.40 -16.28
CA ARG A 42 0.68 -14.28 -17.05
C ARG A 42 -0.05 -12.99 -16.68
N ASN A 43 0.32 -11.91 -17.34
CA ASN A 43 -0.40 -10.64 -17.23
C ASN A 43 -1.56 -10.59 -18.23
N ARG A 44 -2.71 -10.08 -17.78
CA ARG A 44 -3.87 -9.89 -18.64
C ARG A 44 -3.65 -8.74 -19.63
N LYS A 45 -4.12 -8.91 -20.87
CA LYS A 45 -4.25 -7.79 -21.83
C LYS A 45 -5.39 -6.86 -21.39
N ASN A 46 -5.25 -5.56 -21.64
CA ASN A 46 -6.27 -4.56 -21.32
C ASN A 46 -6.70 -4.64 -19.84
N PHE A 47 -5.73 -4.65 -18.94
CA PHE A 47 -5.96 -4.89 -17.51
C PHE A 47 -6.82 -3.78 -16.88
N VAL A 48 -7.95 -4.17 -16.29
CA VAL A 48 -8.85 -3.28 -15.55
C VAL A 48 -9.25 -3.98 -14.26
N ALA A 49 -8.70 -3.50 -13.15
CA ALA A 49 -8.99 -4.03 -11.83
C ALA A 49 -9.87 -3.10 -11.00
N ILE A 50 -10.53 -3.66 -9.98
CA ILE A 50 -11.24 -2.89 -8.95
C ILE A 50 -11.14 -3.59 -7.60
N GLN A 51 -11.05 -2.83 -6.52
CA GLN A 51 -11.02 -3.36 -5.15
C GLN A 51 -12.44 -3.52 -4.62
N VAL A 52 -12.74 -4.66 -3.96
CA VAL A 52 -14.09 -4.96 -3.46
C VAL A 52 -14.04 -5.48 -2.04
N LYS A 53 -14.61 -4.70 -1.11
CA LYS A 53 -14.69 -5.02 0.32
C LYS A 53 -15.53 -6.27 0.58
N PRO A 54 -15.27 -7.00 1.68
CA PRO A 54 -15.96 -8.26 1.95
C PRO A 54 -17.47 -8.13 2.11
N TYR A 55 -17.93 -7.05 2.75
CA TYR A 55 -19.36 -6.82 2.97
C TYR A 55 -20.16 -6.59 1.70
N ALA A 56 -19.54 -6.03 0.64
CA ALA A 56 -20.24 -5.73 -0.60
C ALA A 56 -20.83 -7.00 -1.24
N TRP A 57 -20.11 -8.12 -1.12
CA TRP A 57 -20.53 -9.43 -1.61
C TRP A 57 -21.80 -9.94 -0.91
N VAL A 58 -21.92 -9.64 0.38
CA VAL A 58 -23.01 -10.07 1.25
C VAL A 58 -24.21 -9.16 1.09
N ASP A 59 -23.97 -7.85 1.06
CA ASP A 59 -25.00 -6.81 1.04
C ASP A 59 -25.73 -6.73 -0.31
N GLU A 60 -24.98 -6.77 -1.41
CA GLU A 60 -25.53 -6.60 -2.76
C GLU A 60 -25.75 -7.94 -3.50
N GLY A 61 -25.15 -9.01 -2.99
CA GLY A 61 -25.12 -10.32 -3.65
C GLY A 61 -24.05 -10.39 -4.73
N ILE A 62 -23.33 -11.52 -4.79
CA ILE A 62 -22.15 -11.70 -5.64
C ILE A 62 -22.46 -11.47 -7.13
N ASP A 63 -23.56 -12.03 -7.65
CA ASP A 63 -23.85 -11.94 -9.09
C ASP A 63 -24.18 -10.52 -9.55
N ALA A 64 -25.08 -9.83 -8.82
CA ALA A 64 -25.45 -8.45 -9.15
C ALA A 64 -24.25 -7.50 -9.07
N LEU A 65 -23.40 -7.68 -8.05
CA LEU A 65 -22.16 -6.92 -7.91
C LEU A 65 -21.24 -7.16 -9.11
N LEU A 66 -20.96 -8.43 -9.46
CA LEU A 66 -20.10 -8.76 -10.60
C LEU A 66 -20.66 -8.25 -11.93
N ASP A 67 -21.98 -8.23 -12.10
CA ASP A 67 -22.63 -7.66 -13.28
C ASP A 67 -22.36 -6.15 -13.37
N ASN A 68 -22.44 -5.41 -12.24
CA ASN A 68 -22.04 -4.00 -12.21
C ASN A 68 -20.57 -3.81 -12.59
N LEU A 69 -19.65 -4.59 -12.02
CA LEU A 69 -18.22 -4.46 -12.33
C LEU A 69 -17.95 -4.64 -13.82
N GLN A 70 -18.50 -5.71 -14.41
CA GLN A 70 -18.24 -6.07 -15.79
C GLN A 70 -18.95 -5.13 -16.77
N GLN A 71 -20.25 -4.88 -16.59
CA GLN A 71 -21.05 -4.11 -17.54
C GLN A 71 -20.76 -2.60 -17.44
N LYS A 72 -20.70 -2.06 -16.22
CA LYS A 72 -20.50 -0.62 -16.00
C LYS A 72 -19.03 -0.26 -16.01
N GLY A 73 -18.19 -0.97 -15.26
CA GLY A 73 -16.78 -0.66 -15.09
C GLY A 73 -15.84 -1.20 -16.17
N ASN A 74 -16.32 -2.09 -17.06
CA ASN A 74 -15.46 -2.86 -17.97
C ASN A 74 -14.34 -3.62 -17.22
N VAL A 75 -14.62 -4.02 -15.98
CA VAL A 75 -13.67 -4.71 -15.09
C VAL A 75 -13.45 -6.12 -15.60
N ASN A 76 -12.20 -6.56 -15.51
CA ASN A 76 -11.82 -7.92 -15.87
C ASN A 76 -10.92 -8.61 -14.84
N THR A 77 -10.58 -7.91 -13.76
CA THR A 77 -9.82 -8.43 -12.62
C THR A 77 -10.43 -7.92 -11.31
N VAL A 78 -10.78 -8.79 -10.39
CA VAL A 78 -11.31 -8.41 -9.07
C VAL A 78 -10.21 -8.49 -8.04
N TRP A 79 -9.96 -7.41 -7.32
CA TRP A 79 -9.11 -7.40 -6.12
C TRP A 79 -10.00 -7.55 -4.89
N ALA A 80 -10.24 -8.79 -4.49
CA ALA A 80 -11.09 -9.09 -3.35
C ALA A 80 -10.27 -8.97 -2.07
N TYR A 81 -10.74 -8.18 -1.11
CA TYR A 81 -10.10 -8.08 0.22
C TYR A 81 -10.16 -9.44 0.91
N THR A 82 -9.04 -10.15 0.89
CA THR A 82 -8.88 -11.43 1.61
C THR A 82 -8.44 -11.22 3.04
N TYR A 83 -7.81 -10.08 3.33
CA TYR A 83 -7.40 -9.68 4.67
C TYR A 83 -7.52 -8.16 4.81
N ASP A 84 -8.25 -7.71 5.83
CA ASP A 84 -8.47 -6.29 6.10
C ASP A 84 -8.94 -6.03 7.53
N TYR A 85 -8.53 -4.89 8.08
CA TYR A 85 -9.01 -4.36 9.37
C TYR A 85 -9.50 -2.91 9.26
N SER A 86 -9.59 -2.36 8.04
CA SER A 86 -10.00 -0.99 7.79
C SER A 86 -11.41 -0.95 7.18
N GLU A 87 -12.44 -0.90 8.02
CA GLU A 87 -13.81 -0.66 7.57
C GLU A 87 -14.33 0.66 8.15
N ALA A 88 -14.45 1.67 7.28
CA ALA A 88 -15.33 2.80 7.53
C ALA A 88 -16.63 2.48 6.78
N ARG A 89 -17.57 1.81 7.44
CA ARG A 89 -18.86 1.50 6.83
C ARG A 89 -19.57 2.80 6.45
N MET A 90 -19.89 2.94 5.18
CA MET A 90 -20.56 4.12 4.67
C MET A 90 -21.98 4.17 5.19
N THR A 91 -22.42 5.37 5.56
CA THR A 91 -23.75 5.62 6.09
C THR A 91 -24.40 6.75 5.32
N ARG A 92 -25.73 6.70 5.19
CA ARG A 92 -26.48 7.83 4.60
C ARG A 92 -26.30 9.07 5.49
N GLY A 93 -25.76 10.13 4.93
CA GLY A 93 -25.44 11.36 5.67
C GLY A 93 -24.19 11.30 6.55
N GLY A 94 -23.41 10.22 6.47
CA GLY A 94 -22.11 10.11 7.13
C GLY A 94 -21.02 10.97 6.47
N THR A 95 -19.85 11.04 7.12
CA THR A 95 -18.67 11.72 6.57
C THR A 95 -18.19 11.12 5.26
N ILE A 96 -18.37 9.80 5.11
CA ILE A 96 -18.27 9.08 3.84
C ILE A 96 -19.69 8.69 3.42
N PRO A 97 -20.28 9.39 2.43
CA PRO A 97 -21.65 9.14 2.01
C PRO A 97 -21.78 7.79 1.33
N LEU A 98 -22.87 7.07 1.64
CA LEU A 98 -23.28 5.88 0.89
C LEU A 98 -23.65 6.30 -0.57
N PRO A 99 -23.14 5.61 -1.60
CA PRO A 99 -23.47 5.90 -3.00
C PRO A 99 -24.89 5.43 -3.37
N ASP A 100 -25.18 5.38 -4.67
CA ASP A 100 -26.46 4.97 -5.25
C ASP A 100 -26.70 3.44 -5.25
N HIS A 101 -25.84 2.68 -4.55
CA HIS A 101 -25.97 1.24 -4.34
C HIS A 101 -25.45 0.82 -2.95
N GLY A 102 -25.66 -0.45 -2.61
CA GLY A 102 -25.35 -0.99 -1.29
C GLY A 102 -26.31 -0.52 -0.20
N VAL A 103 -26.01 -0.90 1.05
CA VAL A 103 -26.76 -0.50 2.24
C VAL A 103 -25.84 0.14 3.27
N SER A 104 -26.39 0.99 4.12
CA SER A 104 -25.64 1.48 5.28
C SER A 104 -25.33 0.30 6.19
N GLY A 105 -24.09 0.19 6.62
CA GLY A 105 -23.68 -0.97 7.38
C GLY A 105 -23.61 -0.78 8.89
N ASP A 106 -23.39 -1.89 9.59
CA ASP A 106 -23.21 -1.95 11.05
C ASP A 106 -21.92 -1.22 11.47
N PRO A 107 -21.95 -0.36 12.52
CA PRO A 107 -20.73 0.21 13.09
C PRO A 107 -19.80 -0.84 13.74
N HIS A 108 -20.29 -2.04 14.05
CA HIS A 108 -19.49 -3.11 14.63
C HIS A 108 -18.78 -3.90 13.54
N PHE A 109 -17.48 -3.69 13.44
CA PHE A 109 -16.57 -4.43 12.57
C PHE A 109 -15.38 -4.96 13.37
N VAL A 110 -14.98 -6.21 13.12
CA VAL A 110 -13.86 -6.87 13.80
C VAL A 110 -12.62 -6.97 12.92
N GLY A 111 -12.80 -7.22 11.62
CA GLY A 111 -11.74 -7.42 10.65
C GLY A 111 -11.01 -8.76 10.80
N GLY A 112 -10.09 -9.02 9.87
CA GLY A 112 -9.32 -10.25 9.80
C GLY A 112 -9.18 -10.80 8.38
N ALA A 113 -8.92 -12.10 8.30
CA ALA A 113 -9.03 -12.85 7.05
C ALA A 113 -10.49 -13.16 6.74
N PHE A 114 -10.93 -12.89 5.52
CA PHE A 114 -12.29 -13.16 5.03
C PHE A 114 -12.39 -14.47 4.25
N TYR A 115 -11.41 -15.37 4.47
CA TYR A 115 -11.33 -16.69 3.88
C TYR A 115 -10.85 -17.68 4.94
N ASP A 116 -11.21 -18.94 4.77
CA ASP A 116 -10.75 -20.00 5.64
C ASP A 116 -9.33 -20.43 5.25
N TYR A 117 -8.45 -20.58 6.24
CA TYR A 117 -7.06 -20.95 6.01
C TYR A 117 -6.68 -22.19 6.80
N ASP A 118 -5.79 -23.00 6.24
CA ASP A 118 -5.26 -24.18 6.93
C ASP A 118 -4.21 -23.73 7.96
N PRO A 119 -4.36 -24.05 9.26
CA PRO A 119 -3.41 -23.68 10.31
C PRO A 119 -1.97 -24.13 10.05
N LYS A 120 -1.74 -25.11 9.16
CA LYS A 120 -0.38 -25.58 8.82
C LYS A 120 0.54 -24.48 8.28
N TYR A 121 -0.02 -23.48 7.60
CA TYR A 121 0.74 -22.36 7.02
C TYR A 121 1.20 -21.37 8.10
N PHE A 122 0.61 -21.42 9.31
CA PHE A 122 0.88 -20.49 10.41
C PHE A 122 1.55 -21.17 11.61
N ARG A 123 2.18 -22.33 11.41
CA ARG A 123 2.87 -23.08 12.50
C ARG A 123 4.08 -22.34 13.07
N ASN A 124 4.73 -21.50 12.25
CA ASN A 124 5.96 -20.79 12.60
C ASN A 124 5.72 -19.36 13.12
N THR A 125 4.50 -19.06 13.56
CA THR A 125 4.14 -17.76 14.14
C THR A 125 3.23 -17.94 15.33
N ILE A 126 3.30 -17.04 16.31
CA ILE A 126 2.32 -16.91 17.39
C ILE A 126 0.96 -16.31 16.93
N LEU A 127 0.89 -15.74 15.72
CA LEU A 127 -0.30 -15.09 15.15
C LEU A 127 -1.13 -16.09 14.32
N LYS A 128 -1.81 -17.01 15.00
CA LYS A 128 -2.51 -18.16 14.38
C LYS A 128 -4.00 -17.95 14.16
N ASP A 129 -4.61 -17.10 14.97
CA ASP A 129 -6.04 -16.85 14.99
C ASP A 129 -6.33 -15.41 14.57
N PHE A 130 -6.79 -15.24 13.33
CA PHE A 130 -7.07 -13.96 12.71
C PHE A 130 -8.17 -14.09 11.64
N ARG A 131 -8.93 -15.18 11.64
CA ARG A 131 -10.12 -15.33 10.80
C ARG A 131 -11.14 -14.30 11.28
N SER A 132 -11.62 -13.45 10.37
CA SER A 132 -12.67 -12.49 10.70
C SER A 132 -13.94 -13.26 11.11
N PRO A 133 -14.58 -12.91 12.24
CA PRO A 133 -15.90 -13.43 12.60
C PRO A 133 -17.03 -12.70 11.87
N ASP A 134 -16.72 -11.62 11.15
CA ASP A 134 -17.70 -10.84 10.40
C ASP A 134 -18.29 -11.71 9.30
N TYR A 135 -19.60 -11.56 9.07
CA TYR A 135 -20.37 -12.25 8.01
C TYR A 135 -20.41 -13.78 8.14
N GLY A 136 -20.18 -14.30 9.35
CA GLY A 136 -20.39 -15.71 9.68
C GLY A 136 -19.45 -16.64 8.91
N LYS A 137 -20.01 -17.52 8.07
CA LYS A 137 -19.25 -18.52 7.32
C LYS A 137 -18.82 -18.06 5.92
N PHE A 138 -19.08 -16.82 5.54
CA PHE A 138 -18.73 -16.30 4.22
C PHE A 138 -17.23 -16.43 3.97
N ASN A 139 -16.85 -17.08 2.87
CA ASN A 139 -15.48 -17.28 2.44
C ASN A 139 -15.29 -16.61 1.08
N VAL A 140 -14.66 -15.43 1.07
CA VAL A 140 -14.55 -14.60 -0.12
C VAL A 140 -13.87 -15.33 -1.29
N ILE A 141 -12.94 -16.26 -1.03
CA ILE A 141 -12.28 -16.98 -2.11
C ILE A 141 -13.19 -18.09 -2.64
N ALA A 142 -13.71 -18.95 -1.76
CA ALA A 142 -14.52 -20.11 -2.16
C ALA A 142 -15.87 -19.69 -2.79
N ASP A 143 -16.48 -18.61 -2.30
CA ASP A 143 -17.80 -18.17 -2.73
C ASP A 143 -17.75 -17.27 -3.97
N VAL A 144 -16.72 -16.43 -4.10
CA VAL A 144 -16.64 -15.39 -5.15
C VAL A 144 -15.78 -15.83 -6.35
N ALA A 145 -14.62 -16.45 -6.12
CA ALA A 145 -13.67 -16.75 -7.20
C ALA A 145 -14.29 -17.62 -8.32
N PRO A 146 -15.09 -18.67 -8.05
CA PRO A 146 -15.73 -19.43 -9.12
C PRO A 146 -16.65 -18.57 -10.00
N LYS A 147 -17.39 -17.63 -9.41
CA LYS A 147 -18.31 -16.73 -10.14
C LYS A 147 -17.58 -15.65 -10.93
N VAL A 148 -16.44 -15.18 -10.44
CA VAL A 148 -15.52 -14.28 -11.17
C VAL A 148 -14.96 -15.00 -12.40
N LYS A 149 -14.45 -16.21 -12.22
CA LYS A 149 -13.89 -17.03 -13.31
C LYS A 149 -14.93 -17.44 -14.35
N ALA A 150 -16.15 -17.76 -13.93
CA ALA A 150 -17.26 -18.06 -14.85
C ALA A 150 -17.60 -16.90 -15.80
N ARG A 151 -17.28 -15.66 -15.41
CA ARG A 151 -17.41 -14.44 -16.23
C ARG A 151 -16.15 -14.11 -17.05
N GLY A 152 -15.15 -15.00 -17.06
CA GLY A 152 -13.88 -14.78 -17.75
C GLY A 152 -12.98 -13.73 -17.10
N MET A 153 -13.22 -13.40 -15.83
CA MET A 153 -12.43 -12.44 -15.05
C MET A 153 -11.41 -13.17 -14.15
N ASP A 154 -10.37 -12.43 -13.73
CA ASP A 154 -9.34 -12.95 -12.83
C ASP A 154 -9.63 -12.58 -11.37
N PHE A 155 -9.39 -13.50 -10.43
CA PHE A 155 -9.53 -13.25 -8.99
C PHE A 155 -8.17 -12.99 -8.34
N PHE A 156 -7.94 -11.78 -7.87
CA PHE A 156 -6.73 -11.41 -7.15
C PHE A 156 -7.02 -11.34 -5.65
N ALA A 157 -6.18 -11.99 -4.86
CA ALA A 157 -6.22 -11.82 -3.42
C ALA A 157 -5.58 -10.47 -3.07
N TRP A 158 -6.40 -9.55 -2.55
CA TRP A 158 -5.95 -8.29 -2.01
C TRP A 158 -5.66 -8.47 -0.52
N ASP A 159 -4.38 -8.49 -0.16
CA ASP A 159 -3.88 -8.64 1.20
C ASP A 159 -3.44 -7.26 1.74
N TYR A 160 -4.37 -6.58 2.42
CA TYR A 160 -4.20 -5.20 2.87
C TYR A 160 -3.73 -5.14 4.32
N ASN A 161 -2.42 -4.95 4.50
CA ASN A 161 -1.66 -5.11 5.74
C ASN A 161 -1.48 -3.80 6.53
N ASN A 162 -2.48 -2.93 6.56
CA ASN A 162 -2.40 -1.72 7.36
C ASN A 162 -2.56 -2.03 8.85
N ALA A 163 -1.77 -1.36 9.68
CA ALA A 163 -1.86 -1.49 11.12
C ALA A 163 -3.00 -0.59 11.65
N VAL A 164 -3.92 -1.18 12.39
CA VAL A 164 -4.97 -0.41 13.10
C VAL A 164 -5.06 -0.87 14.56
N PRO A 165 -5.49 0.01 15.49
CA PRO A 165 -5.55 -0.32 16.92
C PRO A 165 -6.35 -1.58 17.25
N MET A 166 -7.34 -1.91 16.41
CA MET A 166 -8.22 -3.06 16.60
C MET A 166 -7.48 -4.40 16.51
N MET A 167 -6.39 -4.49 15.74
CA MET A 167 -5.60 -5.72 15.61
C MET A 167 -5.00 -6.15 16.96
N ASN A 168 -4.56 -5.19 17.79
CA ASN A 168 -4.06 -5.46 19.14
C ASN A 168 -5.11 -6.14 20.05
N ARG A 169 -6.40 -5.93 19.76
CA ARG A 169 -7.51 -6.50 20.54
C ARG A 169 -7.97 -7.85 19.98
N ASN A 170 -7.98 -7.98 18.66
CA ASN A 170 -8.69 -9.05 17.97
C ASN A 170 -7.77 -10.20 17.50
N ILE A 171 -6.45 -9.98 17.40
CA ILE A 171 -5.49 -11.04 17.07
C ILE A 171 -4.74 -11.45 18.35
N PRO A 172 -4.93 -12.68 18.87
CA PRO A 172 -4.18 -13.17 20.01
C PRO A 172 -2.67 -13.03 19.81
N ASN A 173 -1.97 -12.58 20.86
CA ASN A 173 -0.52 -12.33 20.88
C ASN A 173 -0.01 -11.20 19.99
N PHE A 174 -0.87 -10.49 19.24
CA PHE A 174 -0.42 -9.41 18.36
C PHE A 174 0.36 -8.30 19.06
N PRO A 175 0.01 -7.85 20.29
CA PRO A 175 0.82 -6.89 21.03
C PRO A 175 2.27 -7.32 21.25
N GLN A 176 2.61 -8.61 21.17
CA GLN A 176 3.99 -9.07 21.35
C GLN A 176 4.87 -8.71 20.16
N VAL A 177 4.30 -8.68 18.95
CA VAL A 177 5.04 -8.41 17.69
C VAL A 177 5.08 -6.92 17.31
N THR A 178 4.45 -6.05 18.09
CA THR A 178 4.38 -4.62 17.77
C THR A 178 5.72 -3.91 17.94
N GLU A 179 5.87 -2.82 17.20
CA GLU A 179 7.00 -1.93 17.29
C GLU A 179 7.07 -1.29 18.68
N ILE A 180 8.29 -0.92 19.07
CA ILE A 180 8.56 -0.18 20.30
C ILE A 180 9.04 1.21 19.88
N ASP A 181 8.43 2.26 20.38
CA ASP A 181 8.82 3.64 20.06
C ASP A 181 10.11 4.07 20.79
N VAL A 182 10.57 5.28 20.48
CA VAL A 182 11.77 5.90 21.06
C VAL A 182 11.68 6.07 22.58
N TYR A 183 10.49 6.00 23.17
CA TYR A 183 10.21 6.10 24.60
C TYR A 183 10.01 4.73 25.27
N GLY A 184 10.15 3.63 24.53
CA GLY A 184 9.98 2.27 25.05
C GLY A 184 8.53 1.80 25.11
N LYS A 185 7.57 2.53 24.52
CA LYS A 185 6.16 2.15 24.50
C LYS A 185 5.85 1.30 23.26
N ARG A 186 4.97 0.32 23.42
CA ARG A 186 4.45 -0.47 22.29
C ARG A 186 3.52 0.38 21.43
N THR A 187 3.64 0.25 20.12
CA THR A 187 2.75 0.92 19.15
C THR A 187 1.62 -0.02 18.72
N THR A 188 0.79 0.42 17.78
CA THR A 188 -0.22 -0.42 17.09
C THR A 188 0.33 -1.11 15.85
N SER A 189 1.55 -0.74 15.43
CA SER A 189 2.17 -1.23 14.21
C SER A 189 2.98 -2.49 14.50
N PRO A 190 2.86 -3.57 13.70
CA PRO A 190 3.72 -4.74 13.84
C PRO A 190 5.12 -4.46 13.29
N CYS A 191 6.15 -5.02 13.92
CA CYS A 191 7.53 -4.83 13.49
C CYS A 191 7.90 -5.79 12.36
N PHE A 192 8.32 -5.25 11.21
CA PHE A 192 8.79 -6.04 10.06
C PHE A 192 10.09 -6.83 10.31
N ASN A 193 10.78 -6.56 11.41
CA ASN A 193 11.94 -7.34 11.86
C ASN A 193 11.59 -8.45 12.86
N HIS A 194 10.36 -8.51 13.35
CA HIS A 194 9.94 -9.54 14.29
C HIS A 194 9.68 -10.87 13.55
N PRO A 195 10.37 -11.97 13.90
CA PRO A 195 10.30 -13.23 13.16
C PRO A 195 8.87 -13.77 13.04
N ASP A 196 8.08 -13.75 14.11
CA ASP A 196 6.68 -14.19 14.05
C ASP A 196 5.80 -13.36 13.11
N TYR A 197 6.03 -12.05 13.00
CA TYR A 197 5.25 -11.24 12.06
C TYR A 197 5.66 -11.51 10.61
N ARG A 198 6.97 -11.72 10.35
CA ARG A 198 7.45 -12.15 9.03
C ARG A 198 6.83 -13.49 8.64
N ALA A 199 6.87 -14.46 9.55
CA ALA A 199 6.27 -15.78 9.34
C ALA A 199 4.75 -15.72 9.12
N HIS A 200 4.04 -14.80 9.79
CA HIS A 200 2.62 -14.56 9.55
C HIS A 200 2.36 -14.02 8.14
N LEU A 201 3.13 -13.03 7.67
CA LEU A 201 3.00 -12.50 6.31
C LEU A 201 3.29 -13.56 5.24
N SER A 202 4.40 -14.30 5.39
CA SER A 202 4.78 -15.37 4.47
C SER A 202 3.76 -16.52 4.48
N GLY A 203 3.21 -16.87 5.65
CA GLY A 203 2.14 -17.85 5.80
C GLY A 203 0.86 -17.48 5.05
N LYS A 204 0.51 -16.19 4.97
CA LYS A 204 -0.62 -15.73 4.14
C LYS A 204 -0.36 -15.93 2.65
N ILE A 205 0.84 -15.61 2.17
CA ILE A 205 1.21 -15.86 0.77
C ILE A 205 1.15 -17.36 0.45
N GLU A 206 1.66 -18.22 1.33
CA GLU A 206 1.56 -19.67 1.20
C GLU A 206 0.11 -20.15 1.17
N SER A 207 -0.72 -19.67 2.09
CA SER A 207 -2.13 -20.04 2.19
C SER A 207 -2.92 -19.63 0.94
N LEU A 208 -2.71 -18.43 0.43
CA LEU A 208 -3.40 -17.93 -0.76
C LEU A 208 -2.96 -18.66 -2.04
N LEU A 209 -1.67 -18.90 -2.23
CA LEU A 209 -1.16 -19.47 -3.49
C LEU A 209 -1.19 -21.00 -3.53
N SER A 210 -1.04 -21.66 -2.38
CA SER A 210 -1.05 -23.13 -2.28
C SER A 210 -2.39 -23.68 -1.83
N GLY A 211 -3.06 -23.01 -0.88
CA GLY A 211 -4.38 -23.42 -0.39
C GLY A 211 -5.49 -23.19 -1.41
N TYR A 212 -5.38 -22.13 -2.22
CA TYR A 212 -6.35 -21.73 -3.23
C TYR A 212 -5.75 -21.66 -4.62
N ALA A 213 -4.99 -22.70 -4.98
CA ALA A 213 -4.18 -22.72 -6.18
C ALA A 213 -5.00 -22.61 -7.49
N SER A 214 -6.26 -23.08 -7.51
CA SER A 214 -7.16 -22.98 -8.67
C SER A 214 -7.93 -21.66 -8.71
N GLU A 215 -8.19 -21.06 -7.56
CA GLU A 215 -9.08 -19.92 -7.40
C GLU A 215 -8.33 -18.60 -7.57
N VAL A 216 -7.17 -18.45 -6.90
CA VAL A 216 -6.39 -17.20 -6.88
C VAL A 216 -5.52 -17.09 -8.12
N ASP A 217 -5.76 -16.08 -8.95
CA ASP A 217 -5.01 -15.82 -10.17
C ASP A 217 -3.79 -14.91 -9.96
N GLY A 218 -3.84 -14.05 -8.94
CA GLY A 218 -2.75 -13.13 -8.59
C GLY A 218 -2.81 -12.63 -7.16
N ILE A 219 -1.73 -12.01 -6.70
CA ILE A 219 -1.64 -11.35 -5.40
C ILE A 219 -1.47 -9.86 -5.61
N ALA A 220 -2.30 -9.09 -4.93
CA ALA A 220 -2.07 -7.69 -4.70
C ALA A 220 -1.74 -7.52 -3.21
N TRP A 221 -0.56 -6.99 -2.90
CA TRP A 221 -0.11 -6.76 -1.52
C TRP A 221 0.04 -5.27 -1.26
N GLY A 222 -0.47 -4.80 -0.12
CA GLY A 222 -0.40 -3.40 0.26
C GLY A 222 -0.17 -3.20 1.74
N CYS A 223 0.61 -2.20 2.10
CA CYS A 223 0.80 -1.76 3.47
C CYS A 223 1.20 -0.28 3.46
N GLU A 224 0.32 0.60 3.92
CA GLU A 224 0.52 2.05 3.93
C GLU A 224 1.11 2.49 5.27
N ARG A 225 2.44 2.42 5.37
CA ARG A 225 3.21 2.81 6.55
C ARG A 225 4.46 3.57 6.14
N MET A 226 4.99 4.38 7.04
CA MET A 226 6.17 5.22 6.83
C MET A 226 7.17 5.03 7.97
N GLY A 227 8.42 5.45 7.73
CA GLY A 227 9.48 5.36 8.72
C GLY A 227 9.37 6.38 9.85
N PRO A 228 10.19 6.24 10.91
CA PRO A 228 10.17 7.07 12.11
C PRO A 228 10.31 8.58 11.86
N LEU A 229 11.15 9.03 10.91
CA LEU A 229 11.28 10.45 10.57
C LEU A 229 9.99 10.97 9.97
N GLN A 230 9.40 10.24 9.03
CA GLN A 230 8.14 10.65 8.42
C GLN A 230 6.96 10.55 9.39
N ASN A 231 6.97 9.60 10.32
CA ASN A 231 5.97 9.56 11.40
C ASN A 231 6.14 10.74 12.37
N ALA A 232 7.38 11.17 12.66
CA ALA A 232 7.63 12.38 13.46
C ALA A 232 7.15 13.64 12.73
N ILE A 233 7.48 13.77 11.43
CA ILE A 233 6.97 14.84 10.58
C ILE A 233 5.45 14.78 10.55
N GLY A 234 4.84 13.61 10.44
CA GLY A 234 3.40 13.35 10.52
C GLY A 234 2.65 13.43 9.17
N GLY A 235 1.32 13.59 9.24
CA GLY A 235 0.43 13.64 8.07
C GLY A 235 -0.63 12.51 8.06
N GLY A 236 -1.40 12.42 6.97
CA GLY A 236 -2.61 11.57 6.88
C GLY A 236 -2.38 10.06 7.04
N TRP A 237 -1.14 9.58 6.94
CA TRP A 237 -0.77 8.16 7.07
C TRP A 237 0.19 7.89 8.24
N THR A 238 0.32 8.84 9.16
CA THR A 238 1.18 8.70 10.33
C THR A 238 0.78 7.48 11.13
N THR A 239 1.74 6.61 11.45
CA THR A 239 1.54 5.60 12.49
C THR A 239 2.00 6.13 13.83
N ALA A 240 1.28 5.77 14.90
CA ALA A 240 1.57 6.27 16.23
C ALA A 240 2.95 5.78 16.73
N GLY A 241 3.77 6.72 17.20
CA GLY A 241 5.08 6.47 17.79
C GLY A 241 6.25 6.56 16.80
N ILE A 242 7.32 7.22 17.23
CA ILE A 242 8.59 7.28 16.51
C ILE A 242 9.32 5.95 16.73
N SER A 243 9.17 5.02 15.79
CA SER A 243 9.50 3.60 15.98
C SER A 243 10.19 3.03 14.73
N CYS A 244 10.91 1.90 14.79
CA CYS A 244 10.93 0.89 15.83
C CYS A 244 12.29 0.70 16.50
N PHE A 245 12.30 0.63 17.83
CA PHE A 245 13.43 0.40 18.73
C PHE A 245 13.31 -0.93 19.51
N CYS A 246 12.58 -1.93 18.98
CA CYS A 246 12.54 -3.27 19.57
C CYS A 246 13.89 -3.99 19.45
N GLU A 247 14.06 -5.11 20.14
CA GLU A 247 15.32 -5.87 20.15
C GLU A 247 15.80 -6.27 18.75
N HIS A 248 14.88 -6.62 17.83
CA HIS A 248 15.21 -7.00 16.46
C HIS A 248 15.71 -5.82 15.62
N CYS A 249 15.08 -4.65 15.73
CA CYS A 249 15.58 -3.44 15.06
C CYS A 249 16.93 -3.00 15.62
N ARG A 250 17.13 -3.10 16.94
CA ARG A 250 18.42 -2.83 17.58
C ARG A 250 19.51 -3.80 17.12
N ALA A 251 19.18 -5.08 16.92
CA ALA A 251 20.11 -6.06 16.37
C ALA A 251 20.54 -5.69 14.96
N LYS A 252 19.59 -5.40 14.06
CA LYS A 252 19.90 -4.93 12.70
C LYS A 252 20.69 -3.62 12.66
N ALA A 253 20.41 -2.71 13.60
CA ALA A 253 21.18 -1.47 13.70
C ALA A 253 22.65 -1.74 14.02
N ARG A 254 22.94 -2.67 14.94
CA ARG A 254 24.32 -3.08 15.26
C ARG A 254 25.02 -3.70 14.06
N GLU A 255 24.34 -4.55 13.29
CA GLU A 255 24.87 -5.14 12.05
C GLU A 255 25.26 -4.06 11.02
N ARG A 256 24.48 -2.96 10.97
CA ARG A 256 24.74 -1.80 10.09
C ARG A 256 25.61 -0.72 10.72
N GLN A 257 26.18 -0.96 11.91
CA GLN A 257 26.99 0.01 12.65
C GLN A 257 26.27 1.33 12.95
N ILE A 258 24.95 1.29 13.11
CA ILE A 258 24.12 2.45 13.49
C ILE A 258 24.02 2.51 15.01
N SER A 259 24.41 3.64 15.61
CA SER A 259 24.31 3.84 17.06
C SER A 259 22.85 3.97 17.50
N VAL A 260 22.35 2.98 18.23
CA VAL A 260 20.99 2.97 18.79
C VAL A 260 20.78 4.15 19.73
N ASP A 261 21.75 4.41 20.64
CA ASP A 261 21.62 5.46 21.65
C ASP A 261 21.58 6.85 21.03
N ARG A 262 22.38 7.07 19.97
CA ARG A 262 22.40 8.34 19.23
C ARG A 262 21.14 8.50 18.38
N ALA A 263 20.64 7.43 17.75
CA ALA A 263 19.34 7.46 17.07
C ALA A 263 18.21 7.86 18.04
N GLN A 264 18.15 7.23 19.22
CA GLN A 264 17.15 7.56 20.22
C GLN A 264 17.25 9.01 20.70
N ARG A 265 18.47 9.50 20.95
CA ARG A 265 18.70 10.88 21.36
C ARG A 265 18.28 11.86 20.27
N GLY A 266 18.70 11.63 19.02
CA GLY A 266 18.35 12.47 17.88
C GLY A 266 16.84 12.57 17.68
N TYR A 267 16.11 11.45 17.74
CA TYR A 267 14.65 11.47 17.60
C TYR A 267 13.92 12.13 18.76
N ARG A 268 14.41 12.02 20.00
CA ARG A 268 13.81 12.75 21.14
C ARG A 268 14.03 14.26 21.01
N LEU A 269 15.20 14.69 20.55
CA LEU A 269 15.46 16.10 20.25
C LEU A 269 14.63 16.60 19.07
N LEU A 270 14.42 15.77 18.05
CA LEU A 270 13.54 16.08 16.93
C LEU A 270 12.08 16.22 17.38
N ASP A 271 11.60 15.31 18.23
CA ASP A 271 10.26 15.40 18.82
C ASP A 271 10.12 16.69 19.64
N GLN A 272 11.12 17.03 20.48
CA GLN A 272 11.15 18.31 21.21
C GLN A 272 11.09 19.54 20.30
N LEU A 273 11.78 19.53 19.15
CA LEU A 273 11.71 20.60 18.16
C LEU A 273 10.29 20.74 17.58
N PHE A 274 9.64 19.63 17.27
CA PHE A 274 8.27 19.64 16.74
C PHE A 274 7.21 19.98 17.80
N GLN A 275 7.44 19.65 19.08
CA GLN A 275 6.62 20.16 20.18
C GLN A 275 6.80 21.68 20.35
N ALA A 276 8.03 22.19 20.24
CA ALA A 276 8.27 23.63 20.28
C ALA A 276 7.54 24.36 19.13
N ALA A 277 7.48 23.76 17.93
CA ALA A 277 6.69 24.28 16.81
C ALA A 277 5.20 24.31 17.11
N ALA A 278 4.66 23.28 17.76
CA ALA A 278 3.25 23.24 18.17
C ALA A 278 2.89 24.29 19.24
N GLU A 279 3.89 24.82 19.96
CA GLU A 279 3.75 25.84 21.00
C GLU A 279 4.26 27.22 20.56
N ASP A 280 4.57 27.40 19.27
CA ASP A 280 5.15 28.63 18.70
C ASP A 280 6.43 29.11 19.40
N ARG A 281 7.18 28.19 20.02
CA ARG A 281 8.46 28.47 20.69
C ARG A 281 9.60 28.41 19.69
N ARG A 282 9.74 29.48 18.91
CA ARG A 282 10.73 29.59 17.83
C ARG A 282 12.18 29.49 18.33
N PRO A 283 12.99 28.54 17.82
CA PRO A 283 14.45 28.53 18.05
C PRO A 283 15.12 29.79 17.51
N VAL A 284 16.27 30.18 18.07
CA VAL A 284 17.00 31.41 17.67
C VAL A 284 17.21 31.48 16.15
N ASP A 285 17.68 30.38 15.55
CA ASP A 285 17.96 30.30 14.11
C ASP A 285 16.75 29.85 13.26
N GLY A 286 15.57 29.67 13.86
CA GLY A 286 14.40 29.11 13.21
C GLY A 286 14.33 27.58 13.21
N TYR A 287 13.21 27.06 12.74
CA TYR A 287 12.87 25.63 12.77
C TYR A 287 13.65 24.85 11.73
N PHE A 288 13.70 25.30 10.47
CA PHE A 288 14.39 24.55 9.41
C PHE A 288 15.89 24.42 9.68
N VAL A 289 16.54 25.51 10.11
CA VAL A 289 17.98 25.49 10.45
C VAL A 289 18.25 24.58 11.64
N THR A 290 17.40 24.61 12.66
CA THR A 290 17.53 23.73 13.84
C THR A 290 17.29 22.26 13.46
N PHE A 291 16.31 21.96 12.61
CA PHE A 291 16.09 20.63 12.05
C PHE A 291 17.33 20.13 11.30
N TRP A 292 17.89 20.94 10.41
CA TRP A 292 19.09 20.58 9.65
C TRP A 292 20.29 20.33 10.55
N ARG A 293 20.47 21.15 11.61
CA ARG A 293 21.50 20.95 12.62
C ARG A 293 21.37 19.62 13.34
N LEU A 294 20.14 19.22 13.70
CA LEU A 294 19.89 17.91 14.32
C LEU A 294 20.29 16.76 13.39
N LEU A 295 20.06 16.86 12.08
CA LEU A 295 20.49 15.84 11.13
C LEU A 295 22.03 15.76 11.00
N LEU A 296 22.72 16.90 11.07
CA LEU A 296 24.20 16.93 11.05
C LEU A 296 24.80 16.38 12.34
N GLU A 297 24.21 16.72 13.50
CA GLU A 297 24.68 16.24 14.81
C GLU A 297 24.31 14.78 15.05
N TYR A 298 23.14 14.33 14.57
CA TYR A 298 22.60 12.97 14.70
C TYR A 298 22.21 12.41 13.32
N PRO A 299 23.19 12.07 12.47
CA PRO A 299 22.92 11.41 11.18
C PRO A 299 22.22 10.05 11.36
N GLU A 300 22.21 9.51 12.59
CA GLU A 300 21.43 8.35 12.96
C GLU A 300 19.92 8.54 12.78
N ILE A 301 19.39 9.77 12.75
CA ILE A 301 17.98 10.02 12.38
C ILE A 301 17.71 9.48 10.96
N LEU A 302 18.53 9.88 9.98
CA LEU A 302 18.39 9.41 8.60
C LEU A 302 18.78 7.93 8.45
N SER A 303 19.82 7.49 9.16
CA SER A 303 20.26 6.09 9.10
C SER A 303 19.20 5.14 9.65
N TRP A 304 18.46 5.56 10.68
CA TRP A 304 17.40 4.76 11.28
C TRP A 304 16.11 4.78 10.45
N GLU A 305 15.76 5.92 9.86
CA GLU A 305 14.72 5.99 8.80
C GLU A 305 15.03 4.97 7.70
N LYS A 306 16.27 5.00 7.20
CA LYS A 306 16.72 4.09 6.15
C LYS A 306 16.73 2.62 6.57
N LEU A 307 17.06 2.32 7.82
CA LEU A 307 16.96 0.96 8.36
C LEU A 307 15.53 0.45 8.32
N TRP A 308 14.57 1.29 8.70
CA TRP A 308 13.15 0.94 8.68
C TRP A 308 12.67 0.71 7.23
N THR A 309 12.99 1.62 6.32
CA THR A 309 12.53 1.57 4.92
C THR A 309 13.16 0.40 4.15
N ASP A 310 14.45 0.12 4.37
CA ASP A 310 15.08 -1.10 3.82
C ASP A 310 14.49 -2.38 4.38
N THR A 311 14.06 -2.37 5.64
CA THR A 311 13.37 -3.52 6.23
C THR A 311 12.03 -3.73 5.53
N TYR A 312 11.28 -2.66 5.30
CA TYR A 312 9.99 -2.70 4.61
C TYR A 312 10.12 -3.20 3.16
N GLU A 313 11.08 -2.68 2.40
CA GLU A 313 11.42 -3.19 1.07
C GLU A 313 11.87 -4.66 1.11
N GLY A 314 12.68 -5.03 2.11
CA GLY A 314 13.13 -6.41 2.28
C GLY A 314 11.98 -7.39 2.54
N ILE A 315 10.89 -6.97 3.20
CA ILE A 315 9.68 -7.79 3.35
C ILE A 315 8.96 -7.95 2.02
N ARG A 316 8.76 -6.87 1.28
CA ARG A 316 8.16 -6.95 -0.06
C ARG A 316 8.93 -7.93 -0.95
N ALA A 317 10.27 -7.88 -0.90
CA ALA A 317 11.14 -8.81 -1.59
C ALA A 317 11.00 -10.27 -1.11
N GLU A 318 10.94 -10.51 0.20
CA GLU A 318 10.71 -11.86 0.75
C GLU A 318 9.38 -12.44 0.26
N LEU A 319 8.30 -11.67 0.36
CA LEU A 319 6.95 -12.12 -0.03
C LEU A 319 6.86 -12.38 -1.54
N TYR A 320 7.47 -11.52 -2.36
CA TYR A 320 7.59 -11.76 -3.79
C TYR A 320 8.36 -13.04 -4.09
N GLY A 321 9.52 -13.25 -3.47
CA GLY A 321 10.33 -14.45 -3.62
C GLY A 321 9.56 -15.73 -3.26
N ALA A 322 8.83 -15.71 -2.14
CA ALA A 322 7.94 -16.79 -1.73
C ALA A 322 6.84 -17.03 -2.77
N ALA A 323 6.17 -15.98 -3.24
CA ALA A 323 5.14 -16.08 -4.27
C ALA A 323 5.66 -16.68 -5.58
N LYS A 324 6.84 -16.24 -6.04
CA LYS A 324 7.47 -16.76 -7.26
C LYS A 324 7.94 -18.21 -7.12
N ALA A 325 8.36 -18.62 -5.92
CA ALA A 325 8.73 -20.02 -5.67
C ALA A 325 7.52 -20.97 -5.71
N LEU A 326 6.35 -20.51 -5.25
CA LEU A 326 5.12 -21.29 -5.21
C LEU A 326 4.37 -21.30 -6.54
N ALA A 327 4.22 -20.13 -7.16
CA ALA A 327 3.41 -19.93 -8.35
C ALA A 327 4.08 -18.91 -9.30
N PRO A 328 5.18 -19.31 -9.99
CA PRO A 328 6.01 -18.38 -10.76
C PRO A 328 5.25 -17.60 -11.84
N GLN A 329 4.19 -18.18 -12.40
CA GLN A 329 3.40 -17.58 -13.48
C GLN A 329 2.29 -16.65 -13.00
N LYS A 330 1.89 -16.68 -11.71
CA LYS A 330 0.81 -15.84 -11.18
C LYS A 330 1.34 -14.46 -10.82
N PRO A 331 0.77 -13.34 -11.29
CA PRO A 331 1.27 -12.00 -10.97
C PRO A 331 1.22 -11.72 -9.46
N PHE A 332 2.30 -11.13 -8.95
CA PHE A 332 2.38 -10.55 -7.61
C PHE A 332 2.71 -9.07 -7.77
N GLY A 333 1.90 -8.19 -7.16
CA GLY A 333 2.13 -6.76 -7.26
C GLY A 333 1.92 -6.00 -5.97
N LEU A 334 2.47 -4.79 -5.97
CA LEU A 334 2.51 -3.91 -4.82
C LEU A 334 1.58 -2.72 -5.05
N HIS A 335 0.76 -2.41 -4.06
CA HIS A 335 0.09 -1.11 -3.96
C HIS A 335 1.01 -0.10 -3.31
N ILE A 336 1.23 1.00 -4.02
CA ILE A 336 2.05 2.11 -3.61
C ILE A 336 1.15 3.19 -3.03
N MET A 337 1.35 3.44 -1.74
CA MET A 337 0.67 4.46 -0.93
C MET A 337 0.75 5.84 -1.57
N GLN A 338 -0.36 6.60 -1.57
CA GLN A 338 -0.42 7.87 -2.29
C GLN A 338 0.58 8.91 -1.77
N ASN A 339 1.03 8.83 -0.51
CA ASN A 339 1.98 9.80 0.03
C ASN A 339 3.26 9.97 -0.79
N MET A 340 3.68 8.97 -1.57
CA MET A 340 4.76 9.10 -2.57
C MET A 340 4.55 10.27 -3.56
N THR A 341 3.30 10.67 -3.80
CA THR A 341 2.93 11.74 -4.74
C THR A 341 2.92 13.09 -4.05
N PHE A 342 2.88 13.12 -2.72
CA PHE A 342 2.90 14.36 -1.97
C PHE A 342 4.25 14.60 -1.34
N SER A 343 4.85 13.61 -0.68
CA SER A 343 6.09 13.75 0.08
C SER A 343 7.33 13.50 -0.77
N PRO A 344 8.28 14.46 -0.90
CA PRO A 344 9.58 14.19 -1.48
C PRO A 344 10.40 13.23 -0.62
N PHE A 345 10.14 13.17 0.70
CA PHE A 345 10.82 12.25 1.62
C PHE A 345 10.37 10.80 1.34
N TYR A 346 9.07 10.53 1.34
CA TYR A 346 8.56 9.19 0.99
C TYR A 346 8.93 8.80 -0.44
N ARG A 347 8.85 9.75 -1.39
CA ARG A 347 9.23 9.52 -2.79
C ARG A 347 10.69 9.09 -2.93
N ALA A 348 11.59 9.61 -2.11
CA ALA A 348 13.01 9.26 -2.15
C ALA A 348 13.27 7.81 -1.67
N GLU A 349 12.37 7.26 -0.86
CA GLU A 349 12.46 5.89 -0.33
C GLU A 349 11.75 4.88 -1.23
N GLU A 350 10.63 5.28 -1.81
CA GLU A 350 9.81 4.48 -2.73
C GLU A 350 10.35 4.53 -4.18
N ASP A 351 11.58 4.05 -4.35
CA ASP A 351 12.31 4.04 -5.62
C ASP A 351 11.91 2.86 -6.52
N TYR A 352 11.06 3.13 -7.50
CA TYR A 352 10.58 2.13 -8.46
C TYR A 352 11.68 1.44 -9.28
N SER A 353 12.83 2.09 -9.48
CA SER A 353 13.95 1.49 -10.22
C SER A 353 14.56 0.30 -9.46
N ARG A 354 14.37 0.27 -8.14
CA ARG A 354 14.70 -0.85 -7.25
C ARG A 354 13.49 -1.76 -7.02
N THR A 355 12.31 -1.19 -6.76
CA THR A 355 11.10 -1.99 -6.47
C THR A 355 10.74 -2.95 -7.60
N ARG A 356 11.08 -2.63 -8.87
CA ARG A 356 10.89 -3.54 -10.02
C ARG A 356 11.61 -4.88 -9.91
N GLU A 357 12.61 -5.00 -9.03
CA GLU A 357 13.39 -6.23 -8.83
C GLU A 357 12.58 -7.31 -8.08
N HIS A 358 11.52 -6.91 -7.38
CA HIS A 358 10.71 -7.79 -6.54
C HIS A 358 9.21 -7.57 -6.65
N THR A 359 8.74 -7.28 -7.86
CA THR A 359 7.31 -7.22 -8.17
C THR A 359 7.09 -7.50 -9.65
N ASP A 360 5.88 -7.93 -10.02
CA ASP A 360 5.47 -8.07 -11.42
C ASP A 360 4.67 -6.85 -11.91
N TYR A 361 4.07 -6.11 -10.98
CA TYR A 361 3.35 -4.86 -11.27
C TYR A 361 3.30 -3.91 -10.07
N LEU A 362 3.05 -2.63 -10.35
CA LEU A 362 2.82 -1.58 -9.37
C LEU A 362 1.43 -0.97 -9.57
N LYS A 363 0.61 -0.96 -8.52
CA LYS A 363 -0.57 -0.10 -8.45
C LYS A 363 -0.19 1.20 -7.76
N LEU A 364 -0.25 2.32 -8.47
CA LEU A 364 0.05 3.64 -7.92
C LEU A 364 -1.23 4.28 -7.41
N ALA A 365 -1.29 4.77 -6.18
CA ALA A 365 -2.44 5.50 -5.69
C ALA A 365 -2.48 6.95 -6.24
N THR A 366 -2.74 7.12 -7.54
CA THR A 366 -2.78 8.42 -8.24
C THR A 366 -4.14 9.10 -8.13
N TYR A 367 -4.74 9.13 -6.94
CA TYR A 367 -6.11 9.60 -6.75
C TYR A 367 -6.16 11.14 -6.86
N ASN A 368 -6.54 11.67 -8.00
CA ASN A 368 -6.36 13.09 -8.30
C ASN A 368 -7.39 13.98 -7.59
N ASN A 369 -8.66 13.58 -7.48
CA ASN A 369 -9.67 14.38 -6.76
C ASN A 369 -9.38 14.43 -5.25
N ALA A 370 -9.22 13.27 -4.62
CA ALA A 370 -8.81 13.19 -3.21
C ALA A 370 -7.40 13.69 -2.97
N GLY A 371 -6.57 13.77 -4.01
CA GLY A 371 -5.19 14.22 -3.92
C GLY A 371 -5.06 15.70 -3.59
N GLY A 372 -6.02 16.54 -3.98
CA GLY A 372 -6.01 17.97 -3.65
C GLY A 372 -6.02 18.24 -2.14
N PRO A 373 -7.07 17.83 -1.40
CA PRO A 373 -7.11 18.00 0.05
C PRO A 373 -6.00 17.20 0.77
N ARG A 374 -5.57 16.05 0.25
CA ARG A 374 -4.45 15.29 0.84
C ARG A 374 -3.11 16.03 0.70
N MET A 375 -2.85 16.65 -0.45
CA MET A 375 -1.67 17.48 -0.66
C MET A 375 -1.70 18.70 0.26
N ALA A 376 -2.84 19.40 0.34
CA ALA A 376 -3.01 20.53 1.27
C ALA A 376 -2.70 20.12 2.71
N SER A 377 -3.28 19.01 3.19
CA SER A 377 -3.00 18.47 4.53
C SER A 377 -1.54 18.09 4.75
N TYR A 378 -0.84 17.60 3.72
CA TYR A 378 0.58 17.31 3.80
C TYR A 378 1.42 18.60 3.92
N LEU A 379 1.08 19.64 3.14
CA LEU A 379 1.72 20.96 3.23
C LEU A 379 1.49 21.60 4.60
N ASP A 380 0.27 21.50 5.15
CA ASP A 380 -0.05 21.94 6.51
C ASP A 380 0.87 21.27 7.52
N ARG A 381 1.12 19.97 7.34
CA ARG A 381 1.97 19.25 8.25
C ARG A 381 3.43 19.68 8.17
N LEU A 382 3.94 19.99 6.98
CA LEU A 382 5.27 20.59 6.83
C LEU A 382 5.34 21.97 7.50
N GLY A 383 4.31 22.81 7.34
CA GLY A 383 4.19 24.10 8.03
C GLY A 383 4.01 23.96 9.55
N ALA A 384 3.50 22.84 10.03
CA ALA A 384 3.40 22.55 11.47
C ALA A 384 4.71 21.96 12.06
N THR A 385 5.72 21.69 11.23
CA THR A 385 6.96 21.00 11.66
C THR A 385 8.21 21.61 11.03
N VAL A 386 8.70 21.01 9.94
CA VAL A 386 10.02 21.30 9.33
C VAL A 386 10.10 22.71 8.75
N PHE A 387 9.00 23.20 8.17
CA PHE A 387 8.92 24.50 7.51
C PHE A 387 8.08 25.51 8.31
N HIS A 388 8.01 25.36 9.63
CA HIS A 388 7.19 26.22 10.48
C HIS A 388 7.60 27.71 10.47
N ASP A 389 8.77 28.06 9.94
CA ASP A 389 9.13 29.45 9.63
C ASP A 389 8.32 30.07 8.46
N ALA A 390 7.51 29.28 7.74
CA ALA A 390 6.76 29.71 6.57
C ALA A 390 5.36 29.06 6.49
N SER A 391 4.40 29.74 5.88
CA SER A 391 3.09 29.16 5.62
C SER A 391 3.11 28.27 4.36
N PRO A 392 2.17 27.32 4.21
CA PRO A 392 2.02 26.55 2.97
C PRO A 392 1.99 27.39 1.69
N LYS A 393 1.40 28.60 1.74
CA LYS A 393 1.33 29.50 0.57
C LYS A 393 2.71 30.01 0.14
N ASP A 394 3.60 30.22 1.10
CA ASP A 394 4.94 30.77 0.84
C ASP A 394 5.83 29.76 0.12
N PHE A 395 5.75 28.48 0.49
CA PHE A 395 6.62 27.44 -0.06
C PHE A 395 5.99 26.59 -1.17
N LEU A 396 4.66 26.61 -1.38
CA LEU A 396 4.00 25.81 -2.42
C LEU A 396 4.59 26.02 -3.84
N PRO A 397 4.89 27.23 -4.32
CA PRO A 397 5.46 27.40 -5.66
C PRO A 397 6.81 26.71 -5.82
N PHE A 398 7.64 26.72 -4.78
CA PHE A 398 8.90 25.98 -4.77
C PHE A 398 8.66 24.48 -4.65
N TYR A 399 7.70 24.08 -3.83
CA TYR A 399 7.28 22.70 -3.64
C TYR A 399 6.84 22.03 -4.95
N TYR A 400 6.05 22.73 -5.76
CA TYR A 400 5.64 22.28 -7.09
C TYR A 400 6.83 22.08 -8.03
N LYS A 401 7.88 22.91 -7.94
CA LYS A 401 9.10 22.69 -8.73
C LYS A 401 9.84 21.42 -8.30
N ILE A 402 9.94 21.15 -6.99
CA ILE A 402 10.54 19.91 -6.47
C ILE A 402 9.77 18.69 -6.97
N MET A 403 8.44 18.72 -6.86
CA MET A 403 7.59 17.57 -7.16
C MET A 403 7.25 17.43 -8.66
N ASN A 404 7.61 18.45 -9.46
CA ASN A 404 7.29 18.60 -10.88
C ASN A 404 5.77 18.66 -11.16
N TYR A 405 5.05 19.49 -10.43
CA TYR A 405 3.61 19.70 -10.55
C TYR A 405 3.23 21.10 -10.99
N GLN A 406 2.03 21.23 -11.52
CA GLN A 406 1.40 22.49 -11.90
C GLN A 406 -0.09 22.40 -11.57
N GLU A 407 -0.43 22.74 -10.33
CA GLU A 407 -1.78 22.56 -9.77
C GLU A 407 -2.28 23.88 -9.17
N GLY A 408 -3.52 23.87 -8.67
CA GLY A 408 -4.16 25.05 -8.10
C GLY A 408 -3.39 25.68 -6.92
N PRO A 409 -3.69 26.94 -6.58
CA PRO A 409 -3.14 27.57 -5.37
C PRO A 409 -3.62 26.82 -4.11
N TYR A 410 -2.85 26.93 -3.03
CA TYR A 410 -3.07 26.19 -1.77
C TYR A 410 -4.53 26.23 -1.28
N ASP A 411 -5.15 27.41 -1.21
CA ASP A 411 -6.53 27.56 -0.72
C ASP A 411 -7.61 26.94 -1.63
N GLN A 412 -7.25 26.60 -2.87
CA GLN A 412 -8.16 26.03 -3.87
C GLN A 412 -7.96 24.53 -4.07
N LEU A 413 -6.86 23.95 -3.58
CA LEU A 413 -6.53 22.53 -3.78
C LEU A 413 -7.67 21.60 -3.37
N HIS A 414 -8.35 21.91 -2.26
CA HIS A 414 -9.45 21.08 -1.78
C HIS A 414 -10.72 21.19 -2.65
N LEU A 415 -10.92 22.30 -3.38
CA LEU A 415 -12.04 22.54 -4.28
C LEU A 415 -11.78 22.07 -5.71
N SER A 416 -10.53 22.17 -6.17
CA SER A 416 -10.14 21.79 -7.53
C SER A 416 -9.78 20.31 -7.66
N GLY A 417 -9.34 19.68 -6.57
CA GLY A 417 -8.56 18.45 -6.66
C GLY A 417 -7.23 18.71 -7.40
N LEU A 418 -6.58 17.62 -7.82
CA LEU A 418 -5.46 17.63 -8.75
C LEU A 418 -5.94 17.30 -10.16
N SER A 419 -5.22 17.79 -11.15
CA SER A 419 -5.54 17.64 -12.56
C SER A 419 -5.35 16.20 -13.08
N ALA A 420 -5.85 15.94 -14.29
CA ALA A 420 -5.51 14.71 -15.01
C ALA A 420 -4.03 14.71 -15.46
N ASP A 421 -3.38 15.88 -15.62
CA ASP A 421 -1.95 15.96 -15.92
C ASP A 421 -1.10 15.42 -14.75
N TYR A 422 -1.54 15.62 -13.50
CA TYR A 422 -0.92 14.96 -12.34
C TYR A 422 -0.93 13.42 -12.47
N VAL A 423 -2.05 12.82 -12.92
CA VAL A 423 -2.12 11.37 -13.19
C VAL A 423 -1.14 10.98 -14.29
N ALA A 424 -1.08 11.74 -15.39
CA ALA A 424 -0.16 11.49 -16.49
C ALA A 424 1.31 11.61 -16.07
N ARG A 425 1.66 12.58 -15.22
CA ARG A 425 3.04 12.79 -14.73
C ARG A 425 3.50 11.64 -13.84
N GLU A 426 2.68 11.24 -12.88
CA GLU A 426 3.03 10.11 -12.01
C GLU A 426 3.09 8.78 -12.74
N THR A 427 2.19 8.58 -13.71
CA THR A 427 2.22 7.41 -14.59
C THR A 427 3.51 7.38 -15.42
N ARG A 428 3.86 8.48 -16.11
CA ARG A 428 5.11 8.58 -16.89
C ARG A 428 6.34 8.35 -16.04
N ARG A 429 6.37 8.92 -14.83
CA ARG A 429 7.49 8.75 -13.89
C ARG A 429 7.69 7.27 -13.54
N ALA A 430 6.60 6.56 -13.24
CA ALA A 430 6.68 5.14 -12.92
C ALA A 430 7.08 4.29 -14.13
N VAL A 431 6.47 4.51 -15.29
CA VAL A 431 6.82 3.81 -16.54
C VAL A 431 8.31 3.99 -16.87
N ALA A 432 8.82 5.21 -16.77
CA ALA A 432 10.23 5.49 -17.01
C ALA A 432 11.15 4.80 -16.00
N ALA A 433 10.82 4.87 -14.70
CA ALA A 433 11.64 4.29 -13.64
C ALA A 433 11.73 2.76 -13.71
N VAL A 434 10.63 2.09 -14.11
CA VAL A 434 10.64 0.62 -14.23
C VAL A 434 11.28 0.13 -15.52
N GLY A 435 11.34 0.96 -16.56
CA GLY A 435 11.98 0.63 -17.83
C GLY A 435 11.34 -0.57 -18.54
N GLY A 436 10.01 -0.69 -18.46
CA GLY A 436 9.22 -1.75 -19.10
C GLY A 436 9.32 -3.15 -18.46
N GLN A 437 10.03 -3.31 -17.34
CA GLN A 437 10.24 -4.62 -16.71
C GLN A 437 9.07 -5.11 -15.86
N VAL A 438 8.24 -4.18 -15.36
CA VAL A 438 7.05 -4.47 -14.56
C VAL A 438 5.87 -3.66 -15.08
N LYS A 439 4.65 -4.14 -14.83
CA LYS A 439 3.43 -3.46 -15.30
C LYS A 439 3.06 -2.29 -14.40
N ILE A 440 2.61 -1.19 -14.99
CA ILE A 440 2.17 0.00 -14.24
C ILE A 440 0.65 0.14 -14.37
N TYR A 441 -0.03 0.13 -13.23
CA TYR A 441 -1.48 0.28 -13.10
C TYR A 441 -1.83 1.50 -12.24
N PRO A 442 -1.97 2.70 -12.82
CA PRO A 442 -2.41 3.87 -12.07
C PRO A 442 -3.80 3.63 -11.47
N GLY A 443 -3.97 4.02 -10.22
CA GLY A 443 -5.23 4.03 -9.51
C GLY A 443 -6.05 5.25 -9.94
N ILE A 444 -7.19 5.01 -10.58
CA ILE A 444 -8.09 6.05 -11.04
C ILE A 444 -9.01 6.43 -9.89
N ASP A 445 -9.04 7.71 -9.52
CA ASP A 445 -9.94 8.23 -8.50
C ASP A 445 -11.40 8.17 -8.97
N ILE A 446 -12.18 7.32 -8.34
CA ILE A 446 -13.63 7.23 -8.47
C ILE A 446 -14.19 7.33 -7.07
N ASP A 447 -14.69 8.53 -6.75
CA ASP A 447 -15.34 8.85 -5.48
C ASP A 447 -14.52 8.53 -4.22
N VAL A 448 -13.18 8.59 -4.31
CA VAL A 448 -12.32 8.37 -3.15
C VAL A 448 -12.71 9.36 -2.04
N PRO A 449 -13.00 8.90 -0.81
CA PRO A 449 -13.59 9.74 0.21
C PRO A 449 -12.76 10.98 0.57
N THR A 450 -13.45 12.11 0.57
CA THR A 450 -12.99 13.45 1.01
C THR A 450 -14.08 14.12 1.85
N ARG A 451 -13.81 15.26 2.49
CA ARG A 451 -14.83 15.98 3.29
C ARG A 451 -15.93 16.52 2.39
N ALA A 452 -17.18 16.58 2.86
CA ALA A 452 -18.32 17.03 2.05
C ALA A 452 -18.14 18.39 1.34
N THR A 453 -17.28 19.26 1.87
CA THR A 453 -16.90 20.57 1.30
C THR A 453 -15.84 20.51 0.20
N ASP A 454 -15.17 19.38 0.04
CA ASP A 454 -14.14 19.16 -0.97
C ASP A 454 -14.75 18.73 -2.30
N LYS A 455 -13.94 18.81 -3.38
CA LYS A 455 -14.32 18.37 -4.72
C LYS A 455 -14.97 16.99 -4.70
N ARG A 456 -16.13 16.89 -5.34
CA ARG A 456 -16.80 15.63 -5.66
C ARG A 456 -16.42 15.17 -7.06
N THR A 457 -16.20 13.87 -7.20
CA THR A 457 -15.89 13.26 -8.50
C THR A 457 -17.10 13.32 -9.42
N LYS A 458 -16.88 13.77 -10.66
CA LYS A 458 -17.86 13.75 -11.74
C LYS A 458 -17.44 12.75 -12.82
N PRO A 459 -18.38 12.29 -13.67
CA PRO A 459 -18.07 11.37 -14.76
C PRO A 459 -16.90 11.85 -15.63
N GLU A 460 -16.84 13.15 -15.93
CA GLU A 460 -15.80 13.71 -16.79
C GLU A 460 -14.42 13.71 -16.13
N ASP A 461 -14.33 13.90 -14.80
CA ASP A 461 -13.04 13.80 -14.09
C ASP A 461 -12.45 12.39 -14.27
N VAL A 462 -13.30 11.37 -14.22
CA VAL A 462 -12.92 9.95 -14.41
C VAL A 462 -12.48 9.70 -15.85
N ARG A 463 -13.22 10.19 -16.85
CA ARG A 463 -12.85 10.04 -18.28
C ARG A 463 -11.48 10.64 -18.55
N LEU A 464 -11.23 11.86 -18.05
CA LEU A 464 -9.95 12.56 -18.23
C LEU A 464 -8.80 11.82 -17.54
N ALA A 465 -8.99 11.35 -16.30
CA ALA A 465 -7.97 10.59 -15.58
C ALA A 465 -7.62 9.26 -16.28
N VAL A 466 -8.62 8.52 -16.78
CA VAL A 466 -8.39 7.28 -17.54
C VAL A 466 -7.60 7.56 -18.81
N ARG A 467 -7.99 8.55 -19.61
CA ARG A 467 -7.26 8.92 -20.83
C ARG A 467 -5.82 9.34 -20.51
N ALA A 468 -5.64 10.21 -19.52
CA ALA A 468 -4.33 10.68 -19.08
C ALA A 468 -3.39 9.54 -18.64
N ALA A 469 -3.89 8.54 -17.92
CA ALA A 469 -3.11 7.35 -17.55
C ALA A 469 -2.65 6.56 -18.79
N PHE A 470 -3.55 6.29 -19.73
CA PHE A 470 -3.21 5.51 -20.93
C PHE A 470 -2.32 6.26 -21.92
N ASP A 471 -2.52 7.57 -22.09
CA ASP A 471 -1.67 8.43 -22.92
C ASP A 471 -0.25 8.56 -22.32
N ALA A 472 -0.14 8.44 -21.00
CA ALA A 472 1.13 8.39 -20.26
C ALA A 472 1.84 7.02 -20.30
N GLY A 473 1.27 6.01 -20.96
CA GLY A 473 1.89 4.70 -21.14
C GLY A 473 1.51 3.65 -20.10
N ALA A 474 0.39 3.82 -19.37
CA ALA A 474 -0.10 2.78 -18.47
C ALA A 474 -0.39 1.45 -19.20
N ASP A 475 -0.05 0.33 -18.56
CA ASP A 475 -0.34 -1.02 -19.05
C ASP A 475 -1.79 -1.46 -18.78
N GLY A 476 -2.47 -0.73 -17.90
CA GLY A 476 -3.82 -0.99 -17.40
C GLY A 476 -4.14 -0.01 -16.27
N VAL A 477 -5.29 -0.18 -15.63
CA VAL A 477 -5.72 0.69 -14.53
C VAL A 477 -6.35 -0.09 -13.40
N VAL A 478 -6.36 0.51 -12.20
CA VAL A 478 -7.19 0.04 -11.08
C VAL A 478 -8.23 1.12 -10.77
N LEU A 479 -9.50 0.82 -10.99
CA LEU A 479 -10.62 1.67 -10.58
C LEU A 479 -10.61 1.73 -9.05
N SER A 480 -10.37 2.92 -8.50
CA SER A 480 -9.97 3.11 -7.11
C SER A 480 -10.87 4.15 -6.42
N ARG A 481 -11.01 4.12 -5.09
CA ARG A 481 -10.28 3.20 -4.20
C ARG A 481 -10.98 1.85 -4.13
N GLU A 482 -12.30 1.82 -3.95
CA GLU A 482 -13.04 0.55 -3.89
C GLU A 482 -14.49 0.69 -4.33
N TYR A 483 -15.06 -0.38 -4.90
CA TYR A 483 -16.40 -0.41 -5.53
C TYR A 483 -17.48 0.23 -4.66
N VAL A 484 -17.44 -0.06 -3.37
CA VAL A 484 -18.43 0.38 -2.38
C VAL A 484 -18.50 1.90 -2.22
N GLU A 485 -17.47 2.64 -2.61
CA GLU A 485 -17.43 4.11 -2.56
C GLU A 485 -17.99 4.76 -3.83
N MET A 486 -18.16 4.01 -4.92
CA MET A 486 -18.33 4.58 -6.26
C MET A 486 -19.79 4.85 -6.59
N TRP A 487 -20.09 6.02 -7.16
CA TRP A 487 -21.39 6.22 -7.80
C TRP A 487 -21.39 5.46 -9.12
N LEU A 488 -22.46 4.70 -9.40
CA LEU A 488 -22.51 3.84 -10.59
C LEU A 488 -22.38 4.63 -11.90
N ALA A 489 -22.76 5.91 -11.90
CA ALA A 489 -22.52 6.82 -13.02
C ALA A 489 -21.03 7.07 -13.28
N ASN A 490 -20.22 7.26 -12.24
CA ASN A 490 -18.77 7.46 -12.36
C ASN A 490 -18.06 6.16 -12.76
N LEU A 491 -18.50 5.02 -12.21
CA LEU A 491 -18.04 3.70 -12.65
C LEU A 491 -18.36 3.44 -14.13
N SER A 492 -19.56 3.80 -14.58
CA SER A 492 -19.97 3.66 -15.99
C SER A 492 -19.11 4.52 -16.92
N ALA A 493 -18.79 5.76 -16.51
CA ALA A 493 -17.91 6.65 -17.27
C ALA A 493 -16.50 6.07 -17.46
N ALA A 494 -15.97 5.39 -16.44
CA ALA A 494 -14.71 4.65 -16.56
C ALA A 494 -14.82 3.53 -17.60
N GLY A 495 -15.82 2.66 -17.50
CA GLY A 495 -15.96 1.53 -18.41
C GLY A 495 -16.25 1.92 -19.86
N GLU A 496 -17.05 2.96 -20.10
CA GLU A 496 -17.26 3.55 -21.42
C GLU A 496 -15.93 4.00 -22.05
N THR A 497 -15.16 4.80 -21.31
CA THR A 497 -13.87 5.32 -21.76
C THR A 497 -12.87 4.20 -22.03
N LEU A 498 -12.84 3.18 -21.17
CA LEU A 498 -11.97 2.01 -21.32
C LEU A 498 -12.32 1.21 -22.59
N ARG A 499 -13.61 1.00 -22.87
CA ARG A 499 -14.06 0.32 -24.09
C ARG A 499 -13.62 1.09 -25.34
N GLU A 500 -13.75 2.42 -25.36
CA GLU A 500 -13.26 3.25 -26.46
C GLU A 500 -11.75 3.13 -26.67
N ILE A 501 -10.97 3.19 -25.59
CA ILE A 501 -9.50 3.08 -25.65
C ILE A 501 -9.10 1.70 -26.20
N PHE A 502 -9.71 0.63 -25.71
CA PHE A 502 -9.37 -0.72 -26.14
C PHE A 502 -9.84 -1.05 -27.55
N ALA A 503 -10.95 -0.47 -28.02
CA ALA A 503 -11.40 -0.59 -29.40
C ALA A 503 -10.43 0.07 -30.41
N LYS A 504 -9.67 1.09 -29.98
CA LYS A 504 -8.63 1.75 -30.82
C LYS A 504 -7.27 1.03 -30.80
N ARG A 505 -7.04 0.18 -29.79
CA ARG A 505 -5.78 -0.56 -29.56
C ARG A 505 -5.82 -2.01 -30.04
N GLY A 506 -7.03 -2.55 -30.25
CA GLY A 506 -7.27 -3.85 -30.88
C GLY A 506 -7.32 -3.70 -32.39
#